data_AF-A0A954HI45-F1
#
_entry.id   AF-A0A954HI45-F1
#
_cell.length_a   1.000
_cell.length_b   1.000
_cell.length_c   1.000
_cell.angle_alpha   90.00
_cell.angle_beta   90.00
_cell.angle_gamma   90.00
#
_symmetry.space_group_name_H-M   'P 1'
#
loop_
_entity.id
_entity.type
_entity.pdbx_description
1 polymer ?
#
loop_
_entity_poly.entity_id
_entity_poly.type
_entity_poly.pdbx_seq_one_letter_code
_entity_poly.pdbx_strand_id
1 'polypeptide(L)'
;MRNQFWLAGGLFVALFVAAECRSAEPLFNPKKGDKVVLIGNTLAERMQYFNHFETLLHQQASDKELVVRNLGWSGDTINLRLRSKDFPDHGHTLLHHQPDTILAFFGFNESFAGPEGVEQFEADLAKFLADLKALKYPVSTIERGSTDAYEQDGPGEAGKTPHIILISPIANENLADRNIRAADLNNANLELYTKAMQKVAEANGVGFVDLFTPTKPLLAKKGNLTTNGCHLTEEGYEHLATILHKALIGSEYAAEPQSNLRDAIAEKNLQHFYDYRAVNGYYIYGGRKAPFGVVNFPAEFEKLRKMVTVRDQRVWDIAQGKSVSETIDDSSTGDFVAVETNFKNEVYITPPEEALKAFTLPEGFEISLWASEKDYPELENPVQFAFDA
;
A
#
# COMPACT_ATOMS: atom_id res chain seq x y z
N MET A 1 50.67 -77.70 -25.68
CA MET A 1 49.34 -77.10 -25.85
C MET A 1 48.62 -77.11 -24.51
N ARG A 2 48.59 -75.97 -23.81
CA ARG A 2 47.90 -75.80 -22.52
C ARG A 2 47.36 -74.37 -22.51
N ASN A 3 46.07 -74.21 -22.83
CA ASN A 3 45.38 -72.91 -22.81
C ASN A 3 44.93 -72.62 -21.36
N GLN A 4 45.38 -71.50 -20.81
CA GLN A 4 44.77 -70.87 -19.64
C GLN A 4 43.93 -69.70 -20.12
N PHE A 5 42.61 -69.76 -19.88
CA PHE A 5 41.70 -68.64 -20.03
C PHE A 5 41.69 -67.85 -18.72
N TRP A 6 42.05 -66.57 -18.78
CA TRP A 6 41.79 -65.60 -17.70
C TRP A 6 40.51 -64.84 -18.05
N LEU A 7 39.46 -65.01 -17.24
CA LEU A 7 38.27 -64.16 -17.25
C LEU A 7 38.57 -62.90 -16.43
N ALA A 8 38.68 -61.74 -17.09
CA ALA A 8 38.66 -60.44 -16.44
C ALA A 8 37.20 -59.95 -16.38
N GLY A 9 36.58 -60.05 -15.20
CA GLY A 9 35.28 -59.44 -14.92
C GLY A 9 35.45 -57.95 -14.63
N GLY A 10 35.04 -57.09 -15.56
CA GLY A 10 34.96 -55.65 -15.36
C GLY A 10 33.69 -55.28 -14.58
N LEU A 11 33.86 -54.74 -13.38
CA LEU A 11 32.78 -54.19 -12.57
C LEU A 11 32.43 -52.78 -13.10
N PHE A 12 31.33 -52.64 -13.83
CA PHE A 12 30.77 -51.34 -14.21
C PHE A 12 30.05 -50.74 -13.00
N VAL A 13 30.67 -49.77 -12.33
CA VAL A 13 30.00 -48.93 -11.33
C VAL A 13 29.27 -47.82 -12.08
N ALA A 14 27.95 -47.93 -12.19
CA ALA A 14 27.10 -46.85 -12.69
C ALA A 14 27.02 -45.76 -11.61
N LEU A 15 27.76 -44.66 -11.81
CA LEU A 15 27.59 -43.42 -11.07
C LEU A 15 26.26 -42.78 -11.48
N PHE A 16 25.23 -43.01 -10.65
CA PHE A 16 24.02 -42.18 -10.67
C PHE A 16 24.41 -40.80 -10.13
N VAL A 17 24.63 -39.85 -11.04
CA VAL A 17 24.60 -38.42 -10.69
C VAL A 17 23.13 -38.09 -10.47
N ALA A 18 22.70 -38.09 -9.20
CA ALA A 18 21.45 -37.46 -8.82
C ALA A 18 21.60 -35.98 -9.19
N ALA A 19 20.85 -35.54 -10.22
CA ALA A 19 20.65 -34.14 -10.45
C ALA A 19 19.90 -33.61 -9.23
N GLU A 20 20.65 -33.00 -8.30
CA GLU A 20 20.07 -32.17 -7.25
C GLU A 20 19.25 -31.10 -7.98
N CYS A 21 17.94 -31.28 -7.96
CA CYS A 21 16.99 -30.26 -8.34
C CYS A 21 17.16 -29.13 -7.31
N ARG A 22 18.15 -28.25 -7.53
CA ARG A 22 18.23 -26.98 -6.81
C ARG A 22 16.94 -26.26 -7.11
N SER A 23 16.03 -26.24 -6.13
CA SER A 23 14.97 -25.26 -6.09
C SER A 23 15.63 -23.91 -6.34
N ALA A 24 15.16 -23.17 -7.35
CA ALA A 24 15.62 -21.80 -7.57
C ALA A 24 15.49 -21.04 -6.24
N GLU A 25 16.48 -20.21 -5.92
CA GLU A 25 16.38 -19.36 -4.74
C GLU A 25 15.14 -18.47 -4.86
N PRO A 26 14.39 -18.26 -3.75
CA PRO A 26 13.21 -17.41 -3.77
C PRO A 26 13.58 -16.00 -4.24
N LEU A 27 12.73 -15.42 -5.08
CA LEU A 27 12.91 -14.05 -5.55
C LEU A 27 12.85 -13.05 -4.39
N PHE A 28 12.18 -13.40 -3.29
CA PHE A 28 12.08 -12.60 -2.08
C PHE A 28 12.36 -13.46 -0.85
N ASN A 29 13.38 -13.09 -0.07
CA ASN A 29 13.78 -13.80 1.15
C ASN A 29 14.04 -12.78 2.27
N PRO A 30 13.00 -12.33 2.97
CA PRO A 30 13.14 -11.25 3.92
C PRO A 30 13.84 -11.69 5.20
N LYS A 31 14.61 -10.75 5.77
CA LYS A 31 15.22 -10.88 7.09
C LYS A 31 14.30 -10.30 8.15
N LYS A 32 14.66 -10.59 9.40
CA LYS A 32 13.93 -10.06 10.55
C LYS A 32 14.00 -8.53 10.56
N GLY A 33 12.85 -7.87 10.61
CA GLY A 33 12.70 -6.41 10.63
C GLY A 33 12.77 -5.73 9.25
N ASP A 34 12.80 -6.49 8.15
CA ASP A 34 12.85 -5.90 6.81
C ASP A 34 11.61 -5.03 6.54
N LYS A 35 11.85 -3.86 5.94
CA LYS A 35 10.81 -2.93 5.49
C LYS A 35 10.42 -3.24 4.04
N VAL A 36 9.22 -3.76 3.84
CA VAL A 36 8.65 -4.07 2.53
C VAL A 36 7.69 -2.96 2.13
N VAL A 37 8.03 -2.23 1.06
CA VAL A 37 7.25 -1.09 0.58
C VAL A 37 6.63 -1.39 -0.77
N LEU A 38 5.31 -1.29 -0.85
CA LEU A 38 4.56 -1.40 -2.10
C LEU A 38 4.40 0.00 -2.70
N ILE A 39 4.74 0.15 -3.97
CA ILE A 39 4.52 1.37 -4.75
C ILE A 39 3.83 1.03 -6.06
N GLY A 40 3.03 1.93 -6.62
CA GLY A 40 2.40 1.69 -7.91
C GLY A 40 1.01 2.29 -8.03
N ASN A 41 0.29 1.81 -9.04
CA ASN A 41 -1.06 2.26 -9.34
C ASN A 41 -2.14 1.60 -8.45
N THR A 42 -3.38 1.63 -8.91
CA THR A 42 -4.57 1.11 -8.22
C THR A 42 -4.46 -0.35 -7.79
N LEU A 43 -3.72 -1.20 -8.51
CA LEU A 43 -3.54 -2.61 -8.12
C LEU A 43 -2.84 -2.71 -6.76
N ALA A 44 -1.74 -1.97 -6.59
CA ALA A 44 -0.99 -1.89 -5.34
C ALA A 44 -1.82 -1.19 -4.26
N GLU A 45 -2.36 -0.01 -4.55
CA GLU A 45 -3.14 0.79 -3.58
C GLU A 45 -4.22 -0.06 -2.90
N ARG A 46 -5.03 -0.77 -3.68
CA ARG A 46 -6.18 -1.53 -3.15
C ARG A 46 -5.78 -2.75 -2.32
N MET A 47 -4.52 -3.22 -2.36
CA MET A 47 -4.03 -4.26 -1.45
C MET A 47 -4.04 -3.82 0.02
N GLN A 48 -4.16 -2.52 0.31
CA GLN A 48 -4.37 -2.06 1.68
C GLN A 48 -5.77 -2.41 2.22
N TYR A 49 -6.78 -2.48 1.34
CA TYR A 49 -8.16 -2.83 1.67
C TYR A 49 -8.39 -4.34 1.55
N PHE A 50 -7.81 -4.97 0.53
CA PHE A 50 -7.85 -6.42 0.29
C PHE A 50 -6.50 -7.04 0.60
N ASN A 51 -6.17 -7.07 1.90
CA ASN A 51 -4.83 -7.37 2.44
C ASN A 51 -4.45 -8.86 2.46
N HIS A 52 -5.02 -9.68 1.57
CA HIS A 52 -4.75 -11.11 1.49
C HIS A 52 -3.26 -11.41 1.27
N PHE A 53 -2.57 -10.62 0.45
CA PHE A 53 -1.14 -10.78 0.20
C PHE A 53 -0.31 -10.51 1.46
N GLU A 54 -0.56 -9.39 2.14
CA GLU A 54 0.15 -9.03 3.38
C GLU A 54 -0.12 -10.07 4.49
N THR A 55 -1.35 -10.59 4.55
CA THR A 55 -1.72 -11.69 5.46
C THR A 55 -0.88 -12.93 5.20
N LEU A 56 -0.84 -13.43 3.95
CA LEU A 56 -0.02 -14.59 3.58
C LEU A 56 1.46 -14.35 3.90
N LEU A 57 1.94 -13.13 3.66
CA LEU A 57 3.32 -12.76 3.94
C LEU A 57 3.65 -12.86 5.44
N HIS A 58 2.80 -12.32 6.32
CA HIS A 58 3.02 -12.43 7.77
C HIS A 58 2.86 -13.85 8.29
N GLN A 59 1.98 -14.66 7.69
CA GLN A 59 1.83 -16.07 8.08
C GLN A 59 3.07 -16.90 7.71
N GLN A 60 3.58 -16.72 6.48
CA GLN A 60 4.76 -17.44 6.00
C GLN A 60 6.05 -16.98 6.69
N ALA A 61 6.16 -15.68 6.98
CA ALA A 61 7.32 -15.03 7.59
C ALA A 61 7.03 -14.60 9.05
N SER A 62 6.32 -15.43 9.81
CA SER A 62 5.80 -15.09 11.15
C SER A 62 6.90 -14.73 12.17
N ASP A 63 8.10 -15.31 12.04
CA ASP A 63 9.25 -15.02 12.89
C ASP A 63 10.06 -13.78 12.44
N LYS A 64 9.71 -13.17 11.30
CA LYS A 64 10.50 -12.10 10.69
C LYS A 64 10.07 -10.70 11.13
N GLU A 65 8.92 -10.50 11.76
CA GLU A 65 8.51 -9.17 12.24
C GLU A 65 8.64 -8.09 11.14
N LEU A 66 8.14 -8.41 9.95
CA LEU A 66 8.25 -7.53 8.78
C LEU A 66 7.48 -6.23 8.98
N VAL A 67 7.98 -5.13 8.42
CA VAL A 67 7.25 -3.84 8.38
C VAL A 67 6.74 -3.63 6.97
N VAL A 68 5.42 -3.71 6.78
CA VAL A 68 4.80 -3.55 5.45
C VAL A 68 4.12 -2.19 5.33
N ARG A 69 4.46 -1.44 4.28
CA ARG A 69 3.87 -0.12 3.97
C ARG A 69 3.40 -0.06 2.53
N ASN A 70 2.17 0.41 2.33
CA ASN A 70 1.59 0.58 1.02
C ASN A 70 1.54 2.06 0.66
N LEU A 71 2.29 2.45 -0.36
CA LEU A 71 2.36 3.80 -0.91
C LEU A 71 1.75 3.87 -2.32
N GLY A 72 1.01 2.82 -2.72
CA GLY A 72 0.29 2.80 -3.99
C GLY A 72 -0.77 3.89 -4.04
N TRP A 73 -0.98 4.45 -5.22
CA TRP A 73 -1.96 5.51 -5.44
C TRP A 73 -2.66 5.32 -6.78
N SER A 74 -3.99 5.37 -6.78
CA SER A 74 -4.77 5.21 -7.99
C SER A 74 -4.36 6.19 -9.09
N GLY A 75 -4.15 5.67 -10.30
CA GLY A 75 -3.74 6.46 -11.47
C GLY A 75 -2.25 6.77 -11.58
N ASP A 76 -1.41 6.38 -10.61
CA ASP A 76 0.03 6.60 -10.72
C ASP A 76 0.62 5.89 -11.95
N THR A 77 1.52 6.58 -12.64
CA THR A 77 2.43 6.00 -13.63
C THR A 77 3.87 6.14 -13.13
N ILE A 78 4.82 5.57 -13.86
CA ILE A 78 6.25 5.74 -13.57
C ILE A 78 6.63 7.23 -13.50
N ASN A 79 6.14 8.04 -14.44
CA ASN A 79 6.55 9.44 -14.60
C ASN A 79 5.57 10.48 -14.02
N LEU A 80 4.31 10.10 -13.78
CA LEU A 80 3.28 11.01 -13.29
C LEU A 80 2.65 10.46 -12.03
N ARG A 81 2.94 11.12 -10.90
CA ARG A 81 2.41 10.80 -9.57
C ARG A 81 1.90 12.08 -8.95
N LEU A 82 0.62 12.37 -9.19
CA LEU A 82 -0.02 13.59 -8.73
C LEU A 82 -0.21 13.52 -7.22
N ARG A 83 0.26 14.55 -6.52
CA ARG A 83 0.07 14.72 -5.07
C ARG A 83 -0.43 16.14 -4.81
N SER A 84 -0.96 16.35 -3.61
CA SER A 84 -1.23 17.71 -3.14
C SER A 84 0.06 18.52 -3.19
N LYS A 85 -0.06 19.82 -3.44
CA LYS A 85 1.06 20.75 -3.31
C LYS A 85 1.72 20.54 -1.93
N ASP A 86 3.05 20.55 -1.88
CA ASP A 86 3.87 20.40 -0.66
C ASP A 86 3.70 19.07 0.11
N PHE A 87 3.11 18.03 -0.51
CA PHE A 87 3.00 16.68 0.05
C PHE A 87 4.34 16.06 0.55
N PRO A 88 5.49 16.27 -0.13
CA PRO A 88 6.77 15.73 0.33
C PRO A 88 7.24 16.28 1.68
N ASP A 89 6.82 17.49 2.05
CA ASP A 89 7.28 18.21 3.26
C ASP A 89 6.87 17.52 4.57
N HIS A 90 6.04 16.47 4.52
CA HIS A 90 5.43 15.83 5.68
C HIS A 90 5.90 14.39 5.89
N GLY A 91 7.06 14.01 5.36
CA GLY A 91 7.58 12.66 5.59
C GLY A 91 7.01 11.59 4.65
N HIS A 92 6.34 11.96 3.55
CA HIS A 92 5.64 11.02 2.65
C HIS A 92 6.41 10.64 1.40
N THR A 93 7.73 10.80 1.43
CA THR A 93 8.62 10.30 0.38
C THR A 93 9.06 8.87 0.67
N LEU A 94 9.43 8.14 -0.37
CA LEU A 94 9.97 6.78 -0.24
C LEU A 94 11.20 6.71 0.70
N LEU A 95 11.96 7.80 0.82
CA LEU A 95 13.12 7.90 1.70
C LEU A 95 12.76 7.76 3.19
N HIS A 96 11.63 8.32 3.62
CA HIS A 96 11.19 8.25 5.01
C HIS A 96 10.79 6.82 5.43
N HIS A 97 10.36 5.99 4.47
CA HIS A 97 10.01 4.59 4.71
C HIS A 97 11.24 3.66 4.70
N GLN A 98 12.38 4.10 4.16
CA GLN A 98 13.65 3.36 4.15
C GLN A 98 13.55 1.87 3.73
N PRO A 99 12.94 1.54 2.58
CA PRO A 99 12.68 0.15 2.20
C PRO A 99 13.94 -0.71 2.13
N ASP A 100 13.84 -1.91 2.70
CA ASP A 100 14.72 -3.04 2.37
C ASP A 100 14.33 -3.62 1.02
N THR A 101 13.02 -3.79 0.80
CA THR A 101 12.46 -4.31 -0.44
C THR A 101 11.38 -3.38 -0.98
N ILE A 102 11.41 -3.13 -2.28
CA ILE A 102 10.40 -2.38 -3.02
C ILE A 102 9.67 -3.34 -3.96
N LEU A 103 8.36 -3.47 -3.78
CA LEU A 103 7.47 -4.13 -4.74
C LEU A 103 6.80 -3.05 -5.59
N ALA A 104 7.17 -2.96 -6.87
CA ALA A 104 6.79 -1.87 -7.76
C ALA A 104 5.79 -2.32 -8.84
N PHE A 105 4.53 -1.88 -8.71
CA PHE A 105 3.39 -2.28 -9.55
C PHE A 105 3.08 -1.20 -10.60
N PHE A 106 3.62 -1.36 -11.81
CA PHE A 106 3.46 -0.42 -12.93
C PHE A 106 3.12 -1.16 -14.23
N GLY A 107 2.91 -0.41 -15.32
CA GLY A 107 2.65 -0.94 -16.65
C GLY A 107 1.18 -0.91 -17.06
N PHE A 108 0.23 -0.90 -16.12
CA PHE A 108 -1.20 -0.88 -16.44
C PHE A 108 -1.61 0.46 -17.07
N ASN A 109 -1.35 1.57 -16.39
CA ASN A 109 -1.70 2.89 -16.88
C ASN A 109 -0.90 3.26 -18.12
N GLU A 110 0.36 2.83 -18.19
CA GLU A 110 1.24 3.04 -19.33
C GLU A 110 0.79 2.26 -20.57
N SER A 111 0.15 1.09 -20.39
CA SER A 111 -0.33 0.25 -21.50
C SER A 111 -1.34 0.93 -22.43
N PHE A 112 -2.03 1.98 -21.96
CA PHE A 112 -2.99 2.73 -22.76
C PHE A 112 -2.35 3.52 -23.90
N ALA A 113 -1.03 3.73 -23.89
CA ALA A 113 -0.30 4.29 -25.03
C ALA A 113 -0.14 3.31 -26.20
N GLY A 114 -0.53 2.04 -26.03
CA GLY A 114 -0.49 1.02 -27.07
C GLY A 114 0.93 0.63 -27.49
N PRO A 115 1.08 -0.11 -28.61
CA PRO A 115 2.39 -0.61 -29.05
C PRO A 115 3.44 0.50 -29.29
N GLU A 116 2.99 1.69 -29.69
CA GLU A 116 3.87 2.84 -29.97
C GLU A 116 4.52 3.42 -28.70
N GLY A 117 3.93 3.21 -27.52
CA GLY A 117 4.45 3.70 -26.25
C GLY A 117 5.50 2.80 -25.59
N VAL A 118 5.76 1.60 -26.12
CA VAL A 118 6.61 0.60 -25.47
C VAL A 118 8.06 1.05 -25.34
N GLU A 119 8.64 1.63 -26.40
CA GLU A 119 10.05 2.08 -26.38
C GLU A 119 10.27 3.17 -25.32
N GLN A 120 9.38 4.16 -25.27
CA GLN A 120 9.44 5.23 -24.27
C GLN A 120 9.25 4.69 -22.86
N PHE A 121 8.30 3.76 -22.67
CA PHE A 121 8.07 3.11 -21.38
C PHE A 121 9.31 2.33 -20.89
N GLU A 122 10.00 1.61 -21.77
CA GLU A 122 11.25 0.91 -21.40
C GLU A 122 12.32 1.89 -20.90
N ALA A 123 12.49 3.02 -21.61
CA ALA A 123 13.46 4.05 -21.23
C ALA A 123 13.12 4.70 -19.88
N ASP A 124 11.84 5.02 -19.67
CA ASP A 124 11.36 5.63 -18.43
C ASP A 124 11.46 4.67 -17.25
N LEU A 125 11.13 3.39 -17.46
CA LEU A 125 11.28 2.35 -16.45
C LEU A 125 12.75 2.12 -16.08
N ALA A 126 13.66 2.10 -17.06
CA ALA A 126 15.09 1.98 -16.80
C ALA A 126 15.62 3.15 -15.98
N LYS A 127 15.22 4.39 -16.31
CA LYS A 127 15.55 5.58 -15.52
C LYS A 127 14.99 5.49 -14.11
N PHE A 128 13.72 5.10 -13.97
CA PHE A 128 13.08 4.93 -12.67
C PHE A 128 13.81 3.92 -11.78
N LEU A 129 14.24 2.78 -12.33
CA LEU A 129 15.06 1.81 -11.60
C LEU A 129 16.42 2.37 -11.19
N ALA A 130 17.06 3.16 -12.05
CA ALA A 130 18.31 3.84 -11.71
C ALA A 130 18.12 4.81 -10.53
N ASP A 131 17.03 5.59 -10.55
CA ASP A 131 16.68 6.51 -9.46
C ASP A 131 16.41 5.76 -8.14
N LEU A 132 15.68 4.64 -8.18
CA LEU A 132 15.45 3.80 -7.00
C LEU A 132 16.74 3.21 -6.41
N LYS A 133 17.68 2.77 -7.27
CA LYS A 133 18.99 2.27 -6.82
C LYS A 133 19.88 3.37 -6.25
N ALA A 134 19.66 4.62 -6.66
CA ALA A 134 20.40 5.77 -6.19
C ALA A 134 19.86 6.35 -4.87
N LEU A 135 18.77 5.80 -4.32
CA LEU A 135 18.23 6.22 -3.02
C LEU A 135 19.27 6.08 -1.91
N LYS A 136 19.36 7.10 -1.05
CA LYS A 136 20.24 7.14 0.13
C LYS A 136 19.39 7.49 1.34
N TYR A 137 19.24 6.57 2.28
CA TYR A 137 18.28 6.71 3.40
C TYR A 137 18.90 7.40 4.60
N PRO A 138 18.26 8.39 5.26
CA PRO A 138 18.75 9.02 6.50
C PRO A 138 19.05 7.98 7.61
N VAL A 139 20.20 8.10 8.30
CA VAL A 139 20.47 7.40 9.57
C VAL A 139 20.28 8.39 10.70
N SER A 140 19.45 8.05 11.67
CA SER A 140 19.27 8.91 12.84
C SER A 140 20.52 8.86 13.72
N THR A 141 21.29 9.94 13.80
CA THR A 141 22.19 10.21 14.93
C THR A 141 21.56 11.28 15.80
N ILE A 142 21.27 10.93 17.05
CA ILE A 142 21.04 11.91 18.13
C ILE A 142 22.42 12.43 18.51
N GLU A 143 22.64 13.74 18.47
CA GLU A 143 23.87 14.32 19.03
C GLU A 143 23.86 14.09 20.55
N ARG A 144 25.00 13.68 21.13
CA ARG A 144 25.09 13.36 22.57
C ARG A 144 24.79 14.62 23.39
N GLY A 145 23.55 14.74 23.88
CA GLY A 145 23.09 15.86 24.71
C GLY A 145 21.88 16.64 24.18
N SER A 146 21.30 16.26 23.03
CA SER A 146 20.07 16.87 22.51
C SER A 146 18.86 15.93 22.65
N THR A 147 17.68 16.49 22.94
CA THR A 147 16.37 15.79 22.92
C THR A 147 15.59 16.03 21.62
N ASP A 148 16.08 16.92 20.76
CA ASP A 148 15.37 17.30 19.53
C ASP A 148 15.90 16.46 18.36
N ALA A 149 14.99 15.71 17.72
CA ALA A 149 15.28 15.02 16.47
C ALA A 149 15.45 16.06 15.36
N TYR A 150 16.57 16.03 14.65
CA TYR A 150 16.75 16.78 13.42
C TYR A 150 16.38 15.89 12.23
N GLU A 151 15.48 16.36 11.35
CA GLU A 151 15.36 15.80 10.00
C GLU A 151 16.61 16.21 9.22
N GLN A 152 17.43 15.24 8.82
CA GLN A 152 18.67 15.53 8.13
C GLN A 152 18.39 15.99 6.69
N ASP A 153 18.65 17.26 6.39
CA ASP A 153 18.93 17.71 5.02
C ASP A 153 20.30 17.14 4.58
N GLY A 154 20.34 15.88 4.15
CA GLY A 154 21.58 15.21 3.73
C GLY A 154 21.52 13.67 3.78
N PRO A 155 22.45 12.95 3.12
CA PRO A 155 22.31 11.51 2.90
C PRO A 155 22.54 10.76 4.20
N GLY A 156 21.66 9.82 4.54
CA GLY A 156 21.98 8.90 5.62
C GLY A 156 22.84 7.74 5.19
N GLU A 157 22.51 6.52 5.62
CA GLU A 157 23.25 5.30 5.30
C GLU A 157 23.51 5.19 3.80
N ALA A 158 24.68 5.71 3.42
CA ALA A 158 25.26 5.57 2.10
C ALA A 158 25.73 4.12 2.00
N GLY A 159 24.83 3.22 1.64
CA GLY A 159 25.19 1.81 1.47
C GLY A 159 24.04 0.82 1.31
N LYS A 160 22.79 1.19 1.65
CA LYS A 160 21.66 0.27 1.52
C LYS A 160 20.93 0.48 0.18
N THR A 161 21.25 -0.37 -0.80
CA THR A 161 20.47 -0.43 -2.05
C THR A 161 19.21 -1.27 -1.80
N PRO A 162 18.00 -0.74 -2.05
CA PRO A 162 16.79 -1.54 -1.89
C PRO A 162 16.78 -2.72 -2.86
N HIS A 163 16.29 -3.86 -2.40
CA HIS A 163 15.94 -4.97 -3.27
C HIS A 163 14.67 -4.61 -4.05
N ILE A 164 14.80 -4.38 -5.35
CA ILE A 164 13.69 -3.95 -6.20
C ILE A 164 13.11 -5.17 -6.92
N ILE A 165 11.79 -5.32 -6.85
CA ILE A 165 11.05 -6.33 -7.60
C ILE A 165 9.93 -5.61 -8.38
N LEU A 166 10.02 -5.65 -9.70
CA LEU A 166 8.97 -5.17 -10.59
C LEU A 166 7.83 -6.20 -10.64
N ILE A 167 6.61 -5.74 -10.47
CA ILE A 167 5.40 -6.57 -10.52
C ILE A 167 4.59 -6.13 -11.72
N SER A 168 4.38 -7.02 -12.69
CA SER A 168 3.62 -6.71 -13.90
C SER A 168 2.13 -6.49 -13.62
N PRO A 169 1.38 -5.88 -14.55
CA PRO A 169 -0.08 -5.81 -14.44
C PRO A 169 -0.73 -7.19 -14.44
N ILE A 170 -1.92 -7.28 -13.86
CA ILE A 170 -2.83 -8.41 -14.12
C ILE A 170 -3.46 -8.30 -15.51
N ALA A 171 -4.02 -9.40 -16.01
CA ALA A 171 -4.90 -9.34 -17.18
C ALA A 171 -6.21 -8.58 -16.87
N ASN A 172 -6.85 -8.07 -17.91
CA ASN A 172 -8.22 -7.58 -17.88
C ASN A 172 -9.24 -8.71 -18.07
N GLU A 173 -10.43 -8.53 -17.48
CA GLU A 173 -11.60 -9.42 -17.58
C GLU A 173 -12.68 -8.79 -18.47
N ASN A 174 -13.35 -9.60 -19.28
CA ASN A 174 -14.59 -9.18 -19.96
C ASN A 174 -15.79 -9.47 -19.05
N LEU A 175 -16.59 -8.45 -18.74
CA LEU A 175 -17.83 -8.59 -17.97
C LEU A 175 -19.02 -8.53 -18.93
N ALA A 176 -19.39 -9.69 -19.48
CA ALA A 176 -20.39 -9.81 -20.53
C ALA A 176 -21.79 -9.36 -20.09
N ASP A 177 -22.15 -9.61 -18.82
CA ASP A 177 -23.41 -9.18 -18.19
C ASP A 177 -23.55 -7.65 -18.12
N ARG A 178 -22.42 -6.94 -18.07
CA ARG A 178 -22.34 -5.47 -18.01
C ARG A 178 -21.96 -4.83 -19.35
N ASN A 179 -21.82 -5.62 -20.41
CA ASN A 179 -21.33 -5.19 -21.72
C ASN A 179 -19.94 -4.51 -21.67
N ILE A 180 -19.05 -4.95 -20.78
CA ILE A 180 -17.68 -4.45 -20.65
C ILE A 180 -16.72 -5.42 -21.33
N ARG A 181 -15.97 -4.95 -22.32
CA ARG A 181 -15.02 -5.74 -23.11
C ARG A 181 -13.54 -5.38 -22.82
N ALA A 182 -13.19 -5.20 -21.55
CA ALA A 182 -11.87 -4.69 -21.16
C ALA A 182 -10.71 -5.61 -21.60
N ALA A 183 -10.90 -6.94 -21.52
CA ALA A 183 -9.89 -7.91 -21.97
C ALA A 183 -9.60 -7.77 -23.46
N ASP A 184 -10.65 -7.66 -24.28
CA ASP A 184 -10.52 -7.53 -25.73
C ASP A 184 -9.81 -6.23 -26.13
N LEU A 185 -10.01 -5.16 -25.33
CA LEU A 185 -9.47 -3.84 -25.62
C LEU A 185 -8.01 -3.66 -25.20
N ASN A 186 -7.58 -4.29 -24.10
CA ASN A 186 -6.28 -3.93 -23.49
C ASN A 186 -5.31 -5.10 -23.22
N ASN A 187 -5.75 -6.37 -23.23
CA ASN A 187 -4.84 -7.49 -22.91
C ASN A 187 -3.67 -7.63 -23.89
N ALA A 188 -3.85 -7.25 -25.16
CA ALA A 188 -2.76 -7.23 -26.12
C ALA A 188 -1.66 -6.23 -25.72
N ASN A 189 -2.05 -5.05 -25.24
CA ASN A 189 -1.11 -4.04 -24.76
C ASN A 189 -0.47 -4.48 -23.44
N LEU A 190 -1.25 -4.99 -22.48
CA LEU A 190 -0.71 -5.47 -21.21
C LEU A 190 0.34 -6.56 -21.41
N GLU A 191 0.14 -7.47 -22.38
CA GLU A 191 1.15 -8.48 -22.72
C GLU A 191 2.46 -7.86 -23.24
N LEU A 192 2.38 -6.81 -24.06
CA LEU A 192 3.57 -6.08 -24.55
C LEU A 192 4.30 -5.38 -23.40
N TYR A 193 3.57 -4.68 -22.53
CA TYR A 193 4.16 -3.93 -21.42
C TYR A 193 4.73 -4.87 -20.34
N THR A 194 4.10 -6.01 -20.07
CA THR A 194 4.67 -7.07 -19.23
C THR A 194 6.02 -7.55 -19.77
N LYS A 195 6.12 -7.81 -21.08
CA LYS A 195 7.40 -8.22 -21.71
C LYS A 195 8.45 -7.11 -21.65
N ALA A 196 8.06 -5.85 -21.85
CA ALA A 196 8.93 -4.70 -21.72
C ALA A 196 9.47 -4.57 -20.28
N MET A 197 8.61 -4.73 -19.27
CA MET A 197 9.01 -4.74 -17.86
C MET A 197 10.01 -5.86 -17.56
N GLN A 198 9.75 -7.07 -18.05
CA GLN A 198 10.66 -8.20 -17.88
C GLN A 198 12.05 -7.89 -18.46
N LYS A 199 12.09 -7.43 -19.72
CA LYS A 199 13.33 -7.07 -20.42
C LYS A 199 14.12 -6.01 -19.65
N VAL A 200 13.46 -4.96 -19.17
CA VAL A 200 14.12 -3.89 -18.41
C VAL A 200 14.58 -4.39 -17.04
N ALA A 201 13.82 -5.27 -16.38
CA ALA A 201 14.20 -5.89 -15.12
C ALA A 201 15.50 -6.70 -15.27
N GLU A 202 15.56 -7.57 -16.28
CA GLU A 202 16.73 -8.39 -16.62
C GLU A 202 17.95 -7.52 -16.94
N ALA A 203 17.78 -6.50 -17.80
CA ALA A 203 18.86 -5.58 -18.18
C ALA A 203 19.42 -4.78 -16.99
N ASN A 204 18.59 -4.57 -15.95
CA ASN A 204 18.98 -3.86 -14.74
C ASN A 204 19.32 -4.80 -13.58
N GLY A 205 19.21 -6.11 -13.70
CA GLY A 205 19.45 -7.05 -12.61
C GLY A 205 18.56 -6.80 -11.38
N VAL A 206 17.28 -6.46 -11.60
CA VAL A 206 16.26 -6.37 -10.53
C VAL A 206 15.28 -7.53 -10.66
N GLY A 207 14.54 -7.84 -9.59
CA GLY A 207 13.54 -8.90 -9.63
C GLY A 207 12.36 -8.56 -10.52
N PHE A 208 11.70 -9.60 -11.06
CA PHE A 208 10.47 -9.45 -11.85
C PHE A 208 9.47 -10.56 -11.54
N VAL A 209 8.22 -10.18 -11.30
CA VAL A 209 7.07 -11.08 -11.15
C VAL A 209 6.08 -10.81 -12.27
N ASP A 210 5.78 -11.85 -13.05
CA ASP A 210 4.72 -11.82 -14.04
C ASP A 210 3.36 -12.22 -13.44
N LEU A 211 2.49 -11.24 -13.23
CA LEU A 211 1.10 -11.46 -12.86
C LEU A 211 0.16 -11.63 -14.06
N PHE A 212 0.51 -11.07 -15.22
CA PHE A 212 -0.35 -11.09 -16.40
C PHE A 212 -0.59 -12.51 -16.89
N THR A 213 0.47 -13.29 -17.09
CA THR A 213 0.37 -14.65 -17.63
C THR A 213 -0.50 -15.57 -16.76
N PRO A 214 -0.30 -15.67 -15.42
CA PRO A 214 -1.14 -16.54 -14.59
C PRO A 214 -2.57 -16.01 -14.41
N THR A 215 -2.79 -14.68 -14.43
CA THR A 215 -4.13 -14.11 -14.25
C THR A 215 -4.96 -14.11 -15.53
N LYS A 216 -4.36 -14.16 -16.73
CA LYS A 216 -5.07 -14.24 -18.01
C LYS A 216 -6.06 -15.41 -18.11
N PRO A 217 -5.68 -16.68 -17.85
CA PRO A 217 -6.65 -17.79 -17.85
C PRO A 217 -7.60 -17.75 -16.66
N LEU A 218 -7.22 -17.14 -15.53
CA LEU A 218 -8.11 -16.96 -14.37
C LEU A 218 -9.26 -16.01 -14.72
N LEU A 219 -8.94 -14.84 -15.29
CA LEU A 219 -9.86 -13.77 -15.63
C LEU A 219 -10.58 -13.97 -16.97
N ALA A 220 -10.21 -14.99 -17.74
CA ALA A 220 -10.98 -15.45 -18.89
C ALA A 220 -12.18 -16.34 -18.48
N LYS A 221 -12.19 -16.88 -17.25
CA LYS A 221 -13.32 -17.65 -16.73
C LYS A 221 -14.46 -16.70 -16.36
N LYS A 222 -15.70 -17.18 -16.44
CA LYS A 222 -16.86 -16.44 -15.93
C LYS A 222 -16.83 -16.46 -14.39
N GLY A 223 -16.21 -15.43 -13.79
CA GLY A 223 -16.05 -15.32 -12.35
C GLY A 223 -16.43 -13.96 -11.75
N ASN A 224 -16.54 -12.89 -12.56
CA ASN A 224 -16.74 -11.52 -12.07
C ASN A 224 -15.70 -11.15 -10.99
N LEU A 225 -14.45 -11.53 -11.22
CA LEU A 225 -13.33 -11.30 -10.30
C LEU A 225 -12.85 -9.85 -10.33
N THR A 226 -13.40 -9.03 -11.22
CA THR A 226 -13.22 -7.58 -11.29
C THR A 226 -14.55 -6.85 -11.22
N THR A 227 -14.50 -5.63 -10.69
CA THR A 227 -15.68 -4.75 -10.58
C THR A 227 -16.02 -4.05 -11.90
N ASN A 228 -15.01 -3.77 -12.72
CA ASN A 228 -15.12 -2.97 -13.95
C ASN A 228 -14.24 -3.49 -15.10
N GLY A 229 -13.80 -4.75 -15.05
CA GLY A 229 -12.92 -5.37 -16.04
C GLY A 229 -11.42 -5.18 -15.78
N CYS A 230 -11.01 -4.32 -14.82
CA CYS A 230 -9.60 -4.10 -14.50
C CYS A 230 -9.27 -4.07 -12.99
N HIS A 231 -10.19 -3.64 -12.13
CA HIS A 231 -9.97 -3.60 -10.69
C HIS A 231 -10.63 -4.80 -10.02
N LEU A 232 -9.81 -5.61 -9.35
CA LEU A 232 -10.26 -6.84 -8.69
C LEU A 232 -11.28 -6.58 -7.57
N THR A 233 -12.19 -7.54 -7.41
CA THR A 233 -13.02 -7.74 -6.21
C THR A 233 -12.18 -8.31 -5.06
N GLU A 234 -12.76 -8.46 -3.86
CA GLU A 234 -12.07 -9.14 -2.75
C GLU A 234 -11.63 -10.56 -3.14
N GLU A 235 -12.52 -11.35 -3.74
CA GLU A 235 -12.21 -12.70 -4.28
C GLU A 235 -11.09 -12.66 -5.33
N GLY A 236 -11.09 -11.64 -6.20
CA GLY A 236 -10.00 -11.44 -7.15
C GLY A 236 -8.65 -11.20 -6.46
N TYR A 237 -8.62 -10.41 -5.38
CA TYR A 237 -7.42 -10.18 -4.57
C TYR A 237 -6.99 -11.40 -3.77
N GLU A 238 -7.92 -12.24 -3.32
CA GLU A 238 -7.62 -13.51 -2.67
C GLU A 238 -6.86 -14.45 -3.62
N HIS A 239 -7.35 -14.63 -4.86
CA HIS A 239 -6.63 -15.39 -5.87
C HIS A 239 -5.27 -14.78 -6.23
N LEU A 240 -5.22 -13.44 -6.36
CA LEU A 240 -3.99 -12.74 -6.67
C LEU A 240 -2.94 -12.92 -5.57
N ALA A 241 -3.34 -12.94 -4.30
CA ALA A 241 -2.43 -13.11 -3.18
C ALA A 241 -1.65 -14.42 -3.26
N THR A 242 -2.31 -15.54 -3.58
CA THR A 242 -1.65 -16.84 -3.76
C THR A 242 -0.69 -16.82 -4.96
N ILE A 243 -1.10 -16.22 -6.09
CA ILE A 243 -0.27 -16.11 -7.30
C ILE A 243 1.00 -15.29 -7.01
N LEU A 244 0.83 -14.11 -6.43
CA LEU A 244 1.93 -13.20 -6.10
C LEU A 244 2.87 -13.80 -5.05
N HIS A 245 2.32 -14.38 -3.98
CA HIS A 245 3.12 -15.04 -2.94
C HIS A 245 3.97 -16.17 -3.54
N LYS A 246 3.37 -17.06 -4.34
CA LYS A 246 4.09 -18.16 -4.99
C LYS A 246 5.19 -17.65 -5.91
N ALA A 247 4.94 -16.58 -6.66
CA ALA A 247 5.94 -16.00 -7.55
C ALA A 247 7.12 -15.36 -6.80
N LEU A 248 6.88 -14.78 -5.61
CA LEU A 248 7.91 -14.16 -4.79
C LEU A 248 8.74 -15.19 -4.00
N ILE A 249 8.08 -16.15 -3.35
CA ILE A 249 8.71 -17.09 -2.41
C ILE A 249 9.10 -18.42 -3.09
N GLY A 250 8.58 -18.69 -4.29
CA GLY A 250 8.88 -19.93 -5.04
C GLY A 250 8.16 -21.17 -4.52
N SER A 251 7.34 -21.07 -3.48
CA SER A 251 6.54 -22.18 -2.94
C SER A 251 5.07 -21.78 -2.76
N GLU A 252 4.20 -22.79 -2.91
CA GLU A 252 2.82 -22.64 -2.49
C GLU A 252 2.76 -22.61 -0.97
N TYR A 253 2.14 -21.57 -0.44
CA TYR A 253 1.82 -21.46 0.97
C TYR A 253 0.30 -21.36 1.09
N ALA A 254 -0.31 -22.50 1.40
CA ALA A 254 -1.71 -22.57 1.76
C ALA A 254 -1.80 -22.42 3.28
N ALA A 255 -1.97 -21.19 3.75
CA ALA A 255 -2.31 -20.97 5.15
C ALA A 255 -3.81 -21.05 5.36
N GLU A 256 -4.19 -21.57 6.52
CA GLU A 256 -5.55 -21.45 7.02
C GLU A 256 -5.91 -19.96 7.16
N PRO A 257 -7.15 -19.55 6.81
CA PRO A 257 -7.60 -18.20 7.01
C PRO A 257 -7.48 -17.78 8.48
N GLN A 258 -6.65 -16.77 8.76
CA GLN A 258 -6.55 -16.14 10.07
C GLN A 258 -7.28 -14.80 10.02
N SER A 259 -8.60 -14.84 10.24
CA SER A 259 -9.44 -13.64 10.19
C SER A 259 -8.95 -12.54 11.14
N ASN A 260 -8.54 -12.92 12.36
CA ASN A 260 -7.98 -12.00 13.35
C ASN A 260 -6.69 -11.31 12.87
N LEU A 261 -5.85 -12.00 12.08
CA LEU A 261 -4.64 -11.40 11.50
C LEU A 261 -5.01 -10.42 10.38
N ARG A 262 -5.91 -10.81 9.49
CA ARG A 262 -6.42 -9.94 8.41
C ARG A 262 -7.08 -8.68 8.96
N ASP A 263 -7.88 -8.79 10.02
CA ASP A 263 -8.51 -7.65 10.67
C ASP A 263 -7.47 -6.73 11.33
N ALA A 264 -6.46 -7.29 12.00
CA ALA A 264 -5.37 -6.51 12.59
C ALA A 264 -4.54 -5.78 11.52
N ILE A 265 -4.28 -6.42 10.38
CA ILE A 265 -3.61 -5.80 9.23
C ILE A 265 -4.48 -4.70 8.62
N ALA A 266 -5.80 -4.90 8.53
CA ALA A 266 -6.73 -3.91 8.00
C ALA A 266 -6.75 -2.64 8.88
N GLU A 267 -6.81 -2.82 10.20
CA GLU A 267 -6.71 -1.72 11.16
C GLU A 267 -5.35 -0.99 11.05
N LYS A 268 -4.24 -1.73 10.94
CA LYS A 268 -2.91 -1.15 10.70
C LYS A 268 -2.87 -0.34 9.38
N ASN A 269 -3.44 -0.90 8.30
CA ASN A 269 -3.50 -0.24 6.99
C ASN A 269 -4.35 1.02 7.03
N LEU A 270 -5.44 1.03 7.79
CA LEU A 270 -6.28 2.21 7.97
C LEU A 270 -5.52 3.36 8.64
N GLN A 271 -4.79 3.10 9.73
CA GLN A 271 -3.98 4.14 10.37
C GLN A 271 -2.87 4.66 9.47
N HIS A 272 -2.20 3.77 8.72
CA HIS A 272 -1.21 4.18 7.72
C HIS A 272 -1.83 5.00 6.58
N PHE A 273 -3.06 4.70 6.16
CA PHE A 273 -3.76 5.48 5.16
C PHE A 273 -4.10 6.89 5.66
N TYR A 274 -4.49 7.04 6.94
CA TYR A 274 -4.72 8.35 7.53
C TYR A 274 -3.44 9.20 7.63
N ASP A 275 -2.26 8.58 7.81
CA ASP A 275 -0.97 9.27 7.73
C ASP A 275 -0.62 9.62 6.27
N TYR A 276 -0.47 8.60 5.42
CA TYR A 276 0.08 8.74 4.06
C TYR A 276 -0.88 9.44 3.08
N ARG A 277 -2.19 9.26 3.23
CA ARG A 277 -3.21 9.84 2.35
C ARG A 277 -4.38 10.39 3.16
N ALA A 278 -4.07 11.34 4.02
CA ALA A 278 -5.07 12.05 4.80
C ALA A 278 -6.16 12.68 3.92
N VAL A 279 -7.40 12.62 4.41
CA VAL A 279 -8.57 13.23 3.74
C VAL A 279 -8.36 14.74 3.68
N ASN A 280 -8.75 15.35 2.56
CA ASN A 280 -8.62 16.79 2.32
C ASN A 280 -7.15 17.30 2.30
N GLY A 281 -6.32 16.66 1.49
CA GLY A 281 -4.90 17.01 1.32
C GLY A 281 -4.60 18.46 0.91
N TYR A 282 -5.58 19.20 0.38
CA TYR A 282 -5.41 20.63 0.10
C TYR A 282 -5.33 21.50 1.37
N TYR A 283 -5.97 21.07 2.45
CA TYR A 283 -5.87 21.69 3.77
C TYR A 283 -4.62 21.24 4.54
N ILE A 284 -4.24 19.97 4.38
CA ILE A 284 -3.13 19.37 5.15
C ILE A 284 -1.78 19.73 4.54
N TYR A 285 -1.59 19.49 3.24
CA TYR A 285 -0.34 19.73 2.54
C TYR A 285 -0.40 20.98 1.66
N GLY A 286 -1.57 21.30 1.10
CA GLY A 286 -1.74 22.23 -0.01
C GLY A 286 -1.91 23.73 0.33
N GLY A 287 -2.58 24.44 -0.57
CA GLY A 287 -2.64 25.91 -0.58
C GLY A 287 -3.46 26.55 0.55
N ARG A 288 -4.17 25.76 1.36
CA ARG A 288 -4.92 26.24 2.54
C ARG A 288 -4.27 25.88 3.87
N LYS A 289 -3.02 25.41 3.86
CA LYS A 289 -2.27 25.05 5.06
C LYS A 289 -1.87 26.23 5.98
N ALA A 290 -2.26 27.48 5.67
CA ALA A 290 -1.88 28.66 6.45
C ALA A 290 -2.95 29.77 6.48
N PRO A 291 -3.16 30.49 7.61
CA PRO A 291 -2.81 30.13 9.00
C PRO A 291 -4.02 29.52 9.74
N PHE A 292 -3.88 28.38 10.44
CA PHE A 292 -4.57 27.97 11.70
C PHE A 292 -4.27 26.48 12.04
N GLY A 293 -3.71 26.20 13.24
CA GLY A 293 -3.82 24.94 14.05
C GLY A 293 -2.79 23.80 13.86
N VAL A 294 -2.13 23.30 14.92
CA VAL A 294 -0.95 24.02 15.46
C VAL A 294 0.24 23.85 14.48
N VAL A 295 0.06 24.49 13.32
CA VAL A 295 0.97 24.77 12.21
C VAL A 295 1.29 23.61 11.24
N ASN A 296 0.33 22.68 11.09
CA ASN A 296 0.22 21.55 10.11
C ASN A 296 0.53 20.14 10.61
N PHE A 297 -0.04 19.79 11.78
CA PHE A 297 -0.25 18.43 12.27
C PHE A 297 0.99 17.52 12.59
N PRO A 298 2.17 18.03 12.97
CA PRO A 298 3.34 17.17 13.23
C PRO A 298 3.10 16.18 14.39
N ALA A 299 2.41 16.61 15.46
CA ALA A 299 2.10 15.75 16.60
C ALA A 299 1.09 14.65 16.21
N GLU A 300 0.14 14.96 15.34
CA GLU A 300 -0.83 14.01 14.78
C GLU A 300 -0.16 13.00 13.87
N PHE A 301 0.74 13.42 12.97
CA PHE A 301 1.52 12.48 12.16
C PHE A 301 2.42 11.60 13.04
N GLU A 302 3.11 12.17 14.02
CA GLU A 302 3.94 11.40 14.95
C GLU A 302 3.10 10.38 15.73
N LYS A 303 1.93 10.79 16.23
CA LYS A 303 1.00 9.91 16.93
C LYS A 303 0.48 8.81 16.03
N LEU A 304 -0.01 9.12 14.82
CA LEU A 304 -0.47 8.12 13.85
C LEU A 304 0.64 7.12 13.53
N ARG A 305 1.88 7.57 13.32
CA ARG A 305 3.03 6.68 13.08
C ARG A 305 3.33 5.76 14.27
N LYS A 306 3.23 6.26 15.50
CA LYS A 306 3.36 5.44 16.72
C LYS A 306 2.20 4.44 16.84
N MET A 307 0.97 4.86 16.54
CA MET A 307 -0.21 3.98 16.49
C MET A 307 -0.01 2.85 15.46
N VAL A 308 0.54 3.16 14.28
CA VAL A 308 0.89 2.16 13.26
C VAL A 308 1.92 1.17 13.82
N THR A 309 2.96 1.63 14.52
CA THR A 309 3.97 0.76 15.17
C THR A 309 3.36 -0.17 16.23
N VAL A 310 2.42 0.33 17.04
CA VAL A 310 1.66 -0.51 18.00
C VAL A 310 0.91 -1.63 17.26
N ARG A 311 0.36 -1.32 16.09
CA ARG A 311 -0.38 -2.28 15.28
C ARG A 311 0.54 -3.25 14.52
N ASP A 312 1.72 -2.82 14.08
CA ASP A 312 2.75 -3.73 13.57
C ASP A 312 3.10 -4.78 14.62
N GLN A 313 3.37 -4.37 15.87
CA GLN A 313 3.66 -5.28 16.97
C GLN A 313 2.52 -6.28 17.20
N ARG A 314 1.27 -5.80 17.19
CA ARG A 314 0.07 -6.65 17.29
C ARG A 314 0.00 -7.67 16.16
N VAL A 315 0.24 -7.26 14.91
CA VAL A 315 0.26 -8.14 13.74
C VAL A 315 1.34 -9.21 13.92
N TRP A 316 2.53 -8.85 14.40
CA TRP A 316 3.60 -9.81 14.66
C TRP A 316 3.24 -10.81 15.75
N ASP A 317 2.66 -10.34 16.86
CA ASP A 317 2.26 -11.20 17.96
C ASP A 317 1.17 -12.19 17.53
N ILE A 318 0.18 -11.75 16.76
CA ILE A 318 -0.85 -12.63 16.19
C ILE A 318 -0.22 -13.64 15.22
N ALA A 319 0.64 -13.19 14.30
CA ALA A 319 1.31 -14.07 13.33
C ALA A 319 2.17 -15.14 14.02
N GLN A 320 2.77 -14.82 15.17
CA GLN A 320 3.54 -15.74 16.00
C GLN A 320 2.66 -16.64 16.91
N GLY A 321 1.33 -16.52 16.81
CA GLY A 321 0.38 -17.32 17.60
C GLY A 321 0.24 -16.87 19.06
N LYS A 322 0.68 -15.66 19.41
CA LYS A 322 0.51 -15.10 20.76
C LYS A 322 -0.88 -14.52 20.93
N SER A 323 -1.40 -14.58 22.15
CA SER A 323 -2.63 -13.88 22.52
C SER A 323 -2.38 -12.38 22.61
N VAL A 324 -3.32 -11.60 22.10
CA VAL A 324 -3.31 -10.13 22.18
C VAL A 324 -4.58 -9.64 22.88
N SER A 325 -4.52 -8.45 23.49
CA SER A 325 -5.70 -7.81 24.11
C SER A 325 -6.81 -7.57 23.06
N GLU A 326 -8.07 -7.59 23.47
CA GLU A 326 -9.18 -7.20 22.58
C GLU A 326 -9.09 -5.71 22.19
N THR A 327 -8.69 -4.86 23.14
CA THR A 327 -8.46 -3.43 22.91
C THR A 327 -7.01 -3.14 22.51
N ILE A 328 -6.84 -2.15 21.63
CA ILE A 328 -5.51 -1.63 21.27
C ILE A 328 -5.17 -0.48 22.22
N ASP A 329 -3.99 -0.51 22.83
CA ASP A 329 -3.53 0.52 23.76
C ASP A 329 -2.66 1.56 23.04
N ASP A 330 -3.24 2.73 22.78
CA ASP A 330 -2.57 3.87 22.17
C ASP A 330 -2.11 4.92 23.20
N SER A 331 -2.18 4.64 24.51
CA SER A 331 -1.86 5.61 25.57
C SER A 331 -0.41 6.11 25.51
N SER A 332 0.50 5.34 24.91
CA SER A 332 1.92 5.71 24.72
C SER A 332 2.22 6.44 23.41
N THR A 333 1.20 6.71 22.58
CA THR A 333 1.38 7.29 21.23
C THR A 333 1.46 8.81 21.22
N GLY A 334 1.34 9.45 22.39
CA GLY A 334 1.44 10.90 22.57
C GLY A 334 0.08 11.58 22.71
N ASP A 335 0.12 12.81 23.22
CA ASP A 335 -1.05 13.64 23.48
C ASP A 335 -1.10 14.85 22.56
N PHE A 336 -2.30 15.39 22.35
CA PHE A 336 -2.49 16.61 21.58
C PHE A 336 -2.48 17.83 22.47
N VAL A 337 -1.93 18.93 21.96
CA VAL A 337 -2.06 20.23 22.62
C VAL A 337 -3.52 20.65 22.54
N ALA A 338 -4.12 21.03 23.67
CA ALA A 338 -5.48 21.55 23.68
C ALA A 338 -5.55 22.81 22.81
N VAL A 339 -6.36 22.78 21.76
CA VAL A 339 -6.59 23.96 20.90
C VAL A 339 -7.59 24.86 21.61
N GLU A 340 -7.10 25.97 22.16
CA GLU A 340 -7.97 26.97 22.74
C GLU A 340 -8.72 27.75 21.65
N THR A 341 -10.02 27.97 21.85
CA THR A 341 -10.82 28.78 20.95
C THR A 341 -10.27 30.21 20.87
N ASN A 342 -10.14 30.71 19.65
CA ASN A 342 -9.84 32.12 19.39
C ASN A 342 -11.08 33.01 19.53
N PHE A 343 -12.28 32.42 19.65
CA PHE A 343 -13.51 33.14 19.91
C PHE A 343 -13.59 33.49 21.40
N LYS A 344 -13.46 34.79 21.72
CA LYS A 344 -13.47 35.31 23.10
C LYS A 344 -14.75 36.06 23.46
N ASN A 345 -15.69 36.14 22.52
CA ASN A 345 -16.96 36.85 22.73
C ASN A 345 -17.97 35.92 23.41
N GLU A 346 -18.97 36.51 24.05
CA GLU A 346 -20.15 35.77 24.48
C GLU A 346 -20.85 35.17 23.27
N VAL A 347 -21.13 33.87 23.32
CA VAL A 347 -21.91 33.19 22.28
C VAL A 347 -23.37 33.56 22.51
N TYR A 348 -23.91 34.43 21.65
CA TYR A 348 -25.32 34.79 21.66
C TYR A 348 -26.05 34.04 20.56
N ILE A 349 -26.96 33.16 20.95
CA ILE A 349 -27.84 32.44 20.04
C ILE A 349 -29.14 33.23 19.95
N THR A 350 -29.49 33.67 18.74
CA THR A 350 -30.66 34.52 18.52
C THR A 350 -31.95 33.76 18.87
N PRO A 351 -32.78 34.26 19.79
CA PRO A 351 -34.04 33.63 20.16
C PRO A 351 -34.96 33.42 18.95
N PRO A 352 -35.77 32.34 18.90
CA PRO A 352 -36.63 32.04 17.75
C PRO A 352 -37.55 33.19 17.35
N GLU A 353 -38.15 33.88 18.33
CA GLU A 353 -39.04 35.02 18.08
C GLU A 353 -38.33 36.23 17.45
N GLU A 354 -37.02 36.37 17.64
CA GLU A 354 -36.20 37.41 17.03
C GLU A 354 -35.68 36.96 15.66
N ALA A 355 -35.23 35.70 15.55
CA ALA A 355 -34.82 35.11 14.29
C ALA A 355 -35.95 35.13 13.25
N LEU A 356 -37.19 34.80 13.66
CA LEU A 356 -38.38 34.85 12.81
C LEU A 356 -38.61 36.23 12.16
N LYS A 357 -38.24 37.32 12.84
CA LYS A 357 -38.38 38.70 12.32
C LYS A 357 -37.34 39.06 11.28
N ALA A 358 -36.22 38.34 11.20
CA ALA A 358 -35.15 38.59 10.24
C ALA A 358 -35.45 38.01 8.84
N PHE A 359 -36.41 37.08 8.74
CA PHE A 359 -36.78 36.49 7.46
C PHE A 359 -37.61 37.44 6.60
N THR A 360 -37.24 37.57 5.33
CA THR A 360 -38.06 38.20 4.31
C THR A 360 -38.57 37.12 3.37
N LEU A 361 -39.88 36.91 3.33
CA LEU A 361 -40.49 35.84 2.55
C LEU A 361 -41.16 36.38 1.28
N PRO A 362 -41.07 35.68 0.14
CA PRO A 362 -41.86 35.98 -1.05
C PRO A 362 -43.37 35.83 -0.79
N GLU A 363 -44.18 36.47 -1.63
CA GLU A 363 -45.64 36.33 -1.55
C GLU A 363 -46.07 34.86 -1.70
N GLY A 364 -46.95 34.41 -0.79
CA GLY A 364 -47.45 33.04 -0.75
C GLY A 364 -46.60 32.04 0.06
N PHE A 365 -45.51 32.48 0.69
CA PHE A 365 -44.67 31.62 1.54
C PHE A 365 -44.88 31.91 3.03
N GLU A 366 -44.78 30.85 3.85
CA GLU A 366 -44.84 30.88 5.31
C GLU A 366 -43.60 30.21 5.90
N ILE A 367 -43.15 30.67 7.07
CA ILE A 367 -42.11 30.04 7.87
C ILE A 367 -42.65 29.70 9.25
N SER A 368 -42.32 28.50 9.74
CA SER A 368 -42.71 28.03 11.08
C SER A 368 -41.50 27.47 11.81
N LEU A 369 -41.42 27.71 13.12
CA LEU A 369 -40.41 27.09 13.98
C LEU A 369 -40.67 25.59 14.14
N TRP A 370 -39.65 24.77 13.86
CA TRP A 370 -39.71 23.32 14.07
C TRP A 370 -39.03 22.88 15.37
N ALA A 371 -37.82 23.40 15.63
CA ALA A 371 -37.05 23.15 16.85
C ALA A 371 -36.18 24.38 17.16
N SER A 372 -35.88 24.60 18.43
CA SER A 372 -34.98 25.67 18.88
C SER A 372 -34.09 25.23 20.01
N GLU A 373 -32.97 25.93 20.18
CA GLU A 373 -32.03 25.78 21.28
C GLU A 373 -32.69 26.04 22.65
N LYS A 374 -33.80 26.79 22.69
CA LYS A 374 -34.58 26.97 23.93
C LYS A 374 -35.25 25.68 24.38
N ASP A 375 -35.72 24.87 23.43
CA ASP A 375 -36.44 23.62 23.70
C ASP A 375 -35.48 22.42 23.75
N TYR A 376 -34.38 22.50 23.00
CA TYR A 376 -33.32 21.49 22.91
C TYR A 376 -31.94 22.16 23.01
N PRO A 377 -31.39 22.35 24.22
CA PRO A 377 -30.09 23.00 24.41
C PRO A 377 -28.93 22.33 23.67
N GLU A 378 -29.08 21.06 23.29
CA GLU A 378 -28.11 20.32 22.48
C GLU A 378 -27.99 20.88 21.05
N LEU A 379 -28.99 21.64 20.58
CA LEU A 379 -28.94 22.38 19.30
C LEU A 379 -27.93 23.54 19.32
N GLU A 380 -27.54 24.04 20.50
CA GLU A 380 -26.59 25.15 20.62
C GLU A 380 -25.22 24.81 20.00
N ASN A 381 -24.89 23.52 19.98
CA ASN A 381 -23.68 23.02 19.36
C ASN A 381 -24.01 22.29 18.05
N PRO A 382 -23.83 22.94 16.87
CA PRO A 382 -24.20 22.34 15.60
C PRO A 382 -23.40 21.08 15.25
N VAL A 383 -22.25 20.81 15.89
CA VAL A 383 -21.50 19.55 15.71
C VAL A 383 -22.00 18.39 16.58
N GLN A 384 -22.93 18.63 17.52
CA GLN A 384 -23.63 17.55 18.23
C GLN A 384 -24.78 16.95 17.40
N PHE A 385 -25.18 17.64 16.32
CA PHE A 385 -26.18 17.15 15.37
C PHE A 385 -25.52 16.26 14.30
N ALA A 386 -25.60 14.94 14.48
CA ALA A 386 -25.34 13.97 13.42
C ALA A 386 -26.68 13.60 12.76
N PHE A 387 -26.96 14.13 11.56
CA PHE A 387 -28.16 13.79 10.78
C PHE A 387 -28.04 12.46 10.02
N ASP A 388 -26.83 11.88 9.99
CA ASP A 388 -26.53 10.63 9.32
C ASP A 388 -26.32 9.54 10.38
N ALA A 389 -27.42 8.93 10.82
CA ALA A 389 -27.43 7.73 11.67
C ALA A 389 -27.87 6.51 10.86
#